data_AF-A0A2V2WJP3-F1
#
_entry.id   AF-A0A2V2WJP3-F1
#
_cell.length_a   1.000
_cell.length_b   1.000
_cell.length_c   1.000
_cell.angle_alpha   90.00
_cell.angle_beta   90.00
_cell.angle_gamma   90.00
#
_symmetry.space_group_name_H-M   'P 1'
#
loop_
_entity.id
_entity.type
_entity.pdbx_description
1 polymer ?
#
loop_
_entity_poly.entity_id
_entity_poly.type
_entity_poly.pdbx_seq_one_letter_code
_entity_poly.pdbx_strand_id
1 'polypeptide(L)'
;MDRPFMPCELGVAIRDSSLGSVPGPNSMLNEFLHRLRYVARGTLRTMIHNSFANGSLPGSWKIEDNIRISNPGKDPCRPGSYRPITLLSVLPKLIEGMTHRRLSALLPHHPRQFGFAPSRSTLDVLTPVADKISRGFNEFGTVEYERPGGGAHTQNPHHRSLVASIDFSTAVDTIDHGELFGMLDRLPRLGPRTKRWLNNSLRGRYVRVCSREQHSRKQLTPAGVPQGSVLGPQLFLYCVDDLLHRMGNIYSASALMHADDLALVASGADIHAFAAAMQPSLSLTTTWAAEHSPKINVDKSEAAAFYISSHTRSDEEMVDLLLGNGNLRIQSCPVRLLGTTIDRLPNFDYARFHRYKADHATLLSTAAGRTGWCVPSHHAILFNWIRPRCVTVLWRDTCPMPCPHLPP
;
A
#
# COMPACT_ATOMS: atom_id res chain seq x y z
N MET A 1 -5.59 14.13 22.51
CA MET A 1 -6.44 13.00 22.07
C MET A 1 -7.74 12.85 22.88
N ASP A 2 -7.70 12.94 24.21
CA ASP A 2 -8.85 12.59 25.09
C ASP A 2 -9.93 13.67 25.31
N ARG A 3 -9.78 14.85 24.69
CA ARG A 3 -10.78 15.91 24.76
C ARG A 3 -12.12 15.45 24.16
N PRO A 4 -13.27 15.96 24.63
CA PRO A 4 -14.56 15.69 23.99
C PRO A 4 -14.55 15.97 22.49
N PHE A 5 -15.37 15.25 21.73
CA PHE A 5 -15.52 15.51 20.30
C PHE A 5 -16.33 16.79 20.06
N MET A 6 -15.77 17.67 19.24
CA MET A 6 -16.38 18.95 18.89
C MET A 6 -17.49 18.76 17.86
N PRO A 7 -18.52 19.63 17.84
CA PRO A 7 -19.59 19.53 16.85
C PRO A 7 -19.06 19.68 15.40
N CYS A 8 -17.99 20.46 15.19
CA CYS A 8 -17.33 20.54 13.90
C CYS A 8 -16.70 19.20 13.47
N GLU A 9 -16.07 18.45 14.38
CA GLU A 9 -15.48 17.14 14.06
C GLU A 9 -16.55 16.15 13.58
N LEU A 10 -17.71 16.16 14.23
CA LEU A 10 -18.86 15.35 13.82
C LEU A 10 -19.39 15.80 12.46
N GLY A 11 -19.57 17.12 12.26
CA GLY A 11 -20.05 17.67 10.98
C GLY A 11 -19.13 17.30 9.81
N VAL A 12 -17.82 17.43 9.99
CA VAL A 12 -16.82 17.03 8.98
C VAL A 12 -16.84 15.51 8.79
N ALA A 13 -17.02 14.70 9.84
CA ALA A 13 -17.09 13.24 9.71
C ALA A 13 -18.33 12.77 8.95
N ILE A 14 -19.49 13.40 9.18
CA ILE A 14 -20.71 13.15 8.41
C ILE A 14 -20.50 13.54 6.94
N ARG A 15 -19.94 14.73 6.69
CA ARG A 15 -19.70 15.22 5.33
C ARG A 15 -18.79 14.30 4.53
N ASP A 16 -17.74 13.78 5.16
CA ASP A 16 -16.76 12.92 4.49
C ASP A 16 -17.28 11.48 4.31
N SER A 17 -18.39 11.10 4.98
CA SER A 17 -19.05 9.81 4.76
C SER A 17 -19.68 9.74 3.36
N SER A 18 -19.35 8.68 2.60
CA SER A 18 -19.78 8.51 1.22
C SER A 18 -21.26 8.15 1.11
N LEU A 19 -21.97 8.86 0.23
CA LEU A 19 -23.33 8.52 -0.18
C LEU A 19 -23.31 7.31 -1.12
N GLY A 20 -24.38 6.52 -1.11
CA GLY A 20 -24.54 5.31 -1.94
C GLY A 20 -23.68 4.12 -1.52
N SER A 21 -23.02 4.19 -0.36
CA SER A 21 -22.23 3.06 0.17
C SER A 21 -23.12 1.95 0.70
N VAL A 22 -22.69 0.71 0.48
CA VAL A 22 -23.39 -0.48 0.96
C VAL A 22 -23.49 -0.45 2.50
N PRO A 23 -24.68 -0.64 3.08
CA PRO A 23 -24.87 -0.62 4.52
C PRO A 23 -24.22 -1.84 5.19
N GLY A 24 -23.82 -1.67 6.45
CA GLY A 24 -23.38 -2.77 7.31
C GLY A 24 -24.53 -3.58 7.92
N PRO A 25 -24.25 -4.40 8.94
CA PRO A 25 -25.19 -5.36 9.54
C PRO A 25 -26.53 -4.81 10.03
N ASN A 26 -26.58 -3.51 10.34
CA ASN A 26 -27.78 -2.85 10.85
C ASN A 26 -28.63 -2.20 9.75
N SER A 27 -28.30 -2.41 8.47
CA SER A 27 -28.97 -1.83 7.30
C SER A 27 -29.09 -0.30 7.31
N MET A 28 -28.30 0.38 8.15
CA MET A 28 -28.27 1.84 8.24
C MET A 28 -27.42 2.40 7.10
N LEU A 29 -28.01 3.34 6.35
CA LEU A 29 -27.39 4.06 5.25
C LEU A 29 -26.71 5.36 5.73
N ASN A 30 -25.66 5.79 5.03
CA ASN A 30 -24.96 7.04 5.36
C ASN A 30 -25.86 8.27 5.13
N GLU A 31 -26.82 8.18 4.20
CA GLU A 31 -27.83 9.16 3.85
C GLU A 31 -28.60 9.64 5.09
N PHE A 32 -28.86 8.74 6.05
CA PHE A 32 -29.53 9.11 7.30
C PHE A 32 -28.70 10.13 8.09
N LEU A 33 -27.38 9.97 8.14
CA LEU A 33 -26.49 10.91 8.84
C LEU A 33 -26.55 12.32 8.22
N HIS A 34 -26.54 12.39 6.89
CA HIS A 34 -26.60 13.65 6.16
C HIS A 34 -27.91 14.40 6.40
N ARG A 35 -29.02 13.69 6.59
CA ARG A 35 -30.36 14.25 6.88
C ARG A 35 -30.59 14.62 8.34
N LEU A 36 -29.68 14.27 9.27
CA LEU A 36 -29.84 14.62 10.68
C LEU A 36 -29.85 16.14 10.90
N ARG A 37 -30.88 16.63 11.61
CA ARG A 37 -30.98 18.03 12.07
C ARG A 37 -30.18 18.26 13.36
N TYR A 38 -30.05 19.53 13.75
CA TYR A 38 -29.21 19.99 14.87
C TYR A 38 -29.40 19.20 16.17
N VAL A 39 -30.65 19.01 16.62
CA VAL A 39 -30.96 18.27 17.85
C VAL A 39 -30.47 16.82 17.78
N ALA A 40 -30.79 16.11 16.69
CA ALA A 40 -30.38 14.72 16.50
C ALA A 40 -28.85 14.56 16.37
N ARG A 41 -28.17 15.51 15.72
CA ARG A 41 -26.70 15.56 15.69
C ARG A 41 -26.11 15.77 17.08
N GLY A 42 -26.75 16.60 17.90
CA GLY A 42 -26.39 16.80 19.32
C GLY A 42 -26.46 15.50 20.11
N THR A 43 -27.59 14.79 20.02
CA THR A 43 -27.79 13.48 20.69
C THR A 43 -26.78 12.44 20.21
N LEU A 44 -26.57 12.33 18.89
CA LEU A 44 -25.58 11.43 18.29
C LEU A 44 -24.17 11.71 18.82
N ARG A 45 -23.78 12.99 18.88
CA ARG A 45 -22.49 13.41 19.45
C ARG A 45 -22.34 12.98 20.91
N THR A 46 -23.38 13.15 21.72
CA THR A 46 -23.36 12.75 23.14
C THR A 46 -23.18 11.24 23.27
N MET A 47 -23.89 10.44 22.47
CA MET A 47 -23.71 8.98 22.45
C MET A 47 -22.28 8.58 22.07
N ILE A 48 -21.73 9.19 21.02
CA ILE A 48 -20.34 8.96 20.58
C ILE A 48 -19.35 9.35 21.68
N HIS A 49 -19.57 10.52 22.32
CA HIS A 49 -18.71 11.00 23.38
C HIS A 49 -18.71 10.05 24.58
N ASN A 50 -19.88 9.56 25.01
CA ASN A 50 -20.00 8.63 26.12
C ASN A 50 -19.29 7.30 25.81
N SER A 51 -19.47 6.76 24.60
CA SER A 51 -18.75 5.58 24.12
C SER A 51 -17.23 5.78 24.18
N PHE A 52 -16.74 6.93 23.68
CA PHE A 52 -15.32 7.26 23.67
C PHE A 52 -14.74 7.49 25.08
N ALA A 53 -15.47 8.21 25.94
CA ALA A 53 -15.03 8.54 27.30
C ALA A 53 -14.93 7.28 28.17
N ASN A 54 -15.90 6.37 28.03
CA ASN A 54 -15.93 5.10 28.74
C ASN A 54 -15.01 4.04 28.11
N GLY A 55 -14.53 4.27 26.87
CA GLY A 55 -13.73 3.31 26.14
C GLY A 55 -14.51 2.04 25.78
N SER A 56 -15.82 2.16 25.56
CA SER A 56 -16.70 1.02 25.29
C SER A 56 -17.46 1.20 23.98
N LEU A 57 -17.53 0.14 23.18
CA LEU A 57 -18.32 0.05 21.98
C LEU A 57 -19.47 -0.96 22.21
N PRO A 58 -20.73 -0.63 21.86
CA PRO A 58 -21.83 -1.58 21.91
C PRO A 58 -21.50 -2.88 21.17
N GLY A 59 -21.93 -4.03 21.70
CA GLY A 59 -21.67 -5.33 21.06
C GLY A 59 -22.25 -5.45 19.65
N SER A 60 -23.40 -4.82 19.39
CA SER A 60 -24.01 -4.76 18.05
C SER A 60 -23.15 -4.03 17.02
N TRP A 61 -22.28 -3.12 17.46
CA TRP A 61 -21.36 -2.37 16.61
C TRP A 61 -20.06 -3.12 16.32
N LYS A 62 -19.81 -4.23 17.03
CA LYS A 62 -18.67 -5.13 16.84
C LYS A 62 -18.98 -6.31 15.92
N ILE A 63 -20.18 -6.35 15.34
CA ILE A 63 -20.58 -7.33 14.34
C ILE A 63 -20.29 -6.74 12.96
N GLU A 64 -19.80 -7.58 12.05
CA GLU A 64 -19.36 -7.18 10.72
C GLU A 64 -19.81 -8.17 9.66
N ASP A 65 -20.17 -7.65 8.49
CA ASP A 65 -20.65 -8.45 7.37
C ASP A 65 -19.55 -8.56 6.31
N ASN A 66 -19.05 -9.77 6.11
CA ASN A 66 -18.05 -10.06 5.09
C ASN A 66 -18.74 -10.43 3.78
N ILE A 67 -18.57 -9.58 2.78
CA ILE A 67 -18.99 -9.84 1.40
C ILE A 67 -17.77 -10.20 0.56
N ARG A 68 -17.95 -11.00 -0.49
CA ARG A 68 -16.88 -11.46 -1.37
C ARG A 68 -17.04 -10.82 -2.75
N ILE A 69 -16.03 -10.07 -3.18
CA ILE A 69 -15.99 -9.51 -4.54
C ILE A 69 -15.07 -10.39 -5.40
N SER A 70 -15.54 -10.80 -6.58
CA SER A 70 -14.72 -11.59 -7.50
C SER A 70 -13.58 -10.74 -8.09
N ASN A 71 -12.36 -11.28 -8.08
CA ASN A 71 -11.24 -10.68 -8.78
C ASN A 71 -11.36 -10.96 -10.29
N PRO A 72 -11.23 -9.95 -11.16
CA PRO A 72 -11.35 -10.14 -12.60
C PRO A 72 -10.35 -11.17 -13.14
N GLY A 73 -10.80 -12.04 -14.04
CA GLY A 73 -9.94 -12.99 -14.75
C GLY A 73 -9.43 -14.17 -13.92
N LYS A 74 -9.85 -14.33 -12.67
CA LYS A 74 -9.55 -15.52 -11.85
C LYS A 74 -10.71 -16.51 -11.85
N ASP A 75 -10.39 -17.80 -11.67
CA ASP A 75 -11.35 -18.90 -11.63
C ASP A 75 -12.38 -18.71 -10.49
N PRO A 76 -13.68 -18.51 -10.78
CA PRO A 76 -14.71 -18.29 -9.76
C PRO A 76 -14.92 -19.45 -8.79
N CYS A 77 -14.41 -20.65 -9.09
CA CYS A 77 -14.52 -21.83 -8.22
C CYS A 77 -13.48 -21.84 -7.09
N ARG A 78 -12.41 -21.03 -7.19
CA ARG A 78 -11.35 -20.99 -6.18
C ARG A 78 -11.63 -19.92 -5.11
N PRO A 79 -11.55 -20.25 -3.81
CA PRO A 79 -11.72 -19.26 -2.74
C PRO A 79 -10.80 -18.04 -2.86
N GLY A 80 -9.54 -18.25 -3.26
CA GLY A 80 -8.54 -17.19 -3.46
C GLY A 80 -8.82 -16.25 -4.65
N SER A 81 -9.85 -16.53 -5.44
CA SER A 81 -10.31 -15.66 -6.52
C SER A 81 -11.21 -14.52 -6.01
N TYR A 82 -11.69 -14.59 -4.77
CA TYR A 82 -12.50 -13.53 -4.18
C TYR A 82 -11.67 -12.68 -3.22
N ARG A 83 -11.93 -11.37 -3.23
CA ARG A 83 -11.47 -10.45 -2.21
C ARG A 83 -12.56 -10.28 -1.14
N PRO A 84 -12.28 -10.60 0.14
CA PRO A 84 -13.19 -10.26 1.21
C PRO A 84 -13.29 -8.74 1.37
N ILE A 85 -14.48 -8.23 1.68
CA ILE A 85 -14.70 -6.84 2.09
C ILE A 85 -15.61 -6.88 3.31
N THR A 86 -15.22 -6.13 4.33
CA THR A 86 -15.90 -6.12 5.62
C THR A 86 -16.74 -4.86 5.75
N LEU A 87 -18.06 -5.04 5.76
CA LEU A 87 -19.04 -3.98 5.92
C LEU A 87 -19.24 -3.72 7.41
N LEU A 88 -18.82 -2.52 7.84
CA LEU A 88 -18.99 -2.04 9.20
C LEU A 88 -20.26 -1.20 9.32
N SER A 89 -20.82 -1.18 10.53
CA SER A 89 -21.89 -0.26 10.87
C SER A 89 -21.45 1.21 10.70
N VAL A 90 -22.39 2.04 10.27
CA VAL A 90 -22.17 3.48 10.00
C VAL A 90 -21.66 4.24 11.22
N LEU A 91 -22.20 3.93 12.41
CA LEU A 91 -21.84 4.64 13.66
C LEU A 91 -20.38 4.40 14.07
N PRO A 92 -19.87 3.14 14.15
CA PRO A 92 -18.43 2.87 14.33
C PRO A 92 -17.55 3.58 13.31
N LYS A 93 -17.89 3.54 12.01
CA LYS A 93 -17.12 4.23 10.96
C LYS A 93 -17.03 5.73 11.24
N LEU A 94 -18.10 6.34 11.74
CA LEU A 94 -18.13 7.76 12.09
C LEU A 94 -17.16 8.08 13.25
N ILE A 95 -17.16 7.25 14.30
CA ILE A 95 -16.24 7.41 15.45
C ILE A 95 -14.79 7.16 15.03
N GLU A 96 -14.55 6.12 14.21
CA GLU A 96 -13.26 5.84 13.62
C GLU A 96 -12.76 7.02 12.78
N GLY A 97 -13.60 7.64 11.95
CA GLY A 97 -13.22 8.81 11.15
C GLY A 97 -12.85 10.04 11.99
N MET A 98 -13.60 10.29 13.07
CA MET A 98 -13.27 11.38 14.01
C MET A 98 -11.96 11.10 14.76
N THR A 99 -11.75 9.84 15.18
CA THR A 99 -10.52 9.40 15.85
C THR A 99 -9.33 9.44 14.91
N HIS A 100 -9.52 9.02 13.66
CA HIS A 100 -8.52 9.01 12.60
C HIS A 100 -7.95 10.40 12.38
N ARG A 101 -8.78 11.43 12.20
CA ARG A 101 -8.28 12.81 12.01
C ARG A 101 -7.39 13.28 13.15
N ARG A 102 -7.74 12.94 14.39
CA ARG A 102 -6.93 13.29 15.56
C ARG A 102 -5.63 12.49 15.59
N LEU A 103 -5.69 11.22 15.24
CA LEU A 103 -4.54 10.31 15.23
C LEU A 103 -3.55 10.64 14.12
N SER A 104 -4.01 10.92 12.89
CA SER A 104 -3.15 11.32 11.77
C SER A 104 -2.44 12.65 12.03
N ALA A 105 -3.06 13.58 12.76
CA ALA A 105 -2.40 14.81 13.19
C ALA A 105 -1.31 14.56 14.26
N LEU A 106 -1.43 13.46 15.02
CA LEU A 106 -0.46 13.08 16.04
C LEU A 106 0.69 12.22 15.47
N LEU A 107 0.37 11.36 14.51
CA LEU A 107 1.25 10.37 13.89
C LEU A 107 1.38 10.68 12.40
N PRO A 108 2.26 11.64 12.04
CA PRO A 108 2.54 11.91 10.64
C PRO A 108 3.15 10.67 9.98
N HIS A 109 2.82 10.46 8.72
CA HIS A 109 3.33 9.30 7.98
C HIS A 109 4.82 9.43 7.68
N HIS A 110 5.53 8.30 7.74
CA HIS A 110 6.92 8.22 7.32
C HIS A 110 7.11 8.80 5.90
N PRO A 111 8.17 9.58 5.61
CA PRO A 111 8.44 10.13 4.28
C PRO A 111 8.52 9.09 3.16
N ARG A 112 8.97 7.88 3.49
CA ARG A 112 9.13 6.74 2.56
C ARG A 112 7.91 5.80 2.47
N GLN A 113 6.77 6.17 3.08
CA GLN A 113 5.50 5.47 2.96
C GLN A 113 4.54 6.23 2.04
N PHE A 114 4.20 5.64 0.90
CA PHE A 114 3.43 6.29 -0.16
C PHE A 114 1.99 5.77 -0.27
N GLY A 115 1.69 4.60 0.28
CA GLY A 115 0.33 4.06 0.28
C GLY A 115 -0.45 4.58 1.47
N PHE A 116 -1.74 4.85 1.24
CA PHE A 116 -2.67 5.44 2.23
C PHE A 116 -2.26 6.81 2.80
N ALA A 117 -1.11 7.35 2.40
CA ALA A 117 -0.65 8.67 2.76
C ALA A 117 -1.32 9.74 1.86
N PRO A 118 -1.74 10.88 2.43
CA PRO A 118 -2.39 11.94 1.66
C PRO A 118 -1.44 12.51 0.62
N SER A 119 -1.97 12.78 -0.57
CA SER A 119 -1.24 13.41 -1.69
C SER A 119 -0.03 12.61 -2.18
N ARG A 120 -0.01 11.29 -1.95
CA ARG A 120 0.99 10.37 -2.49
C ARG A 120 0.33 9.33 -3.38
N SER A 121 1.06 8.89 -4.37
CA SER A 121 0.62 7.99 -5.42
C SER A 121 1.62 6.83 -5.58
N THR A 122 1.25 5.89 -6.43
CA THR A 122 2.15 4.80 -6.83
C THR A 122 3.33 5.30 -7.67
N LEU A 123 3.16 6.39 -8.41
CA LEU A 123 4.23 7.00 -9.21
C LEU A 123 5.36 7.52 -8.31
N ASP A 124 5.03 8.01 -7.12
CA ASP A 124 6.03 8.51 -6.16
C ASP A 124 6.97 7.41 -5.64
N VAL A 125 6.62 6.13 -5.81
CA VAL A 125 7.53 4.99 -5.59
C VAL A 125 8.25 4.60 -6.88
N LEU A 126 7.52 4.51 -8.00
CA LEU A 126 8.08 4.07 -9.27
C LEU A 126 9.16 5.03 -9.79
N THR A 127 8.98 6.34 -9.63
CA THR A 127 9.92 7.35 -10.14
C THR A 127 11.29 7.28 -9.46
N PRO A 128 11.43 7.26 -8.12
CA PRO A 128 12.73 7.07 -7.47
C PRO A 128 13.40 5.72 -7.80
N VAL A 129 12.60 4.66 -7.96
CA VAL A 129 13.12 3.34 -8.38
C VAL A 129 13.68 3.43 -9.80
N ALA A 130 12.91 4.02 -10.73
CA ALA A 130 13.31 4.22 -12.12
C ALA A 130 14.56 5.11 -12.24
N ASP A 131 14.63 6.19 -11.47
CA ASP A 131 15.78 7.09 -11.43
C ASP A 131 17.04 6.36 -10.94
N LYS A 132 16.94 5.57 -9.86
CA LYS A 132 18.07 4.74 -9.39
C LYS A 132 18.54 3.73 -10.43
N ILE A 133 17.60 3.02 -11.07
CA ILE A 133 17.92 2.09 -12.15
C ILE A 133 18.64 2.83 -13.29
N SER A 134 18.10 3.99 -13.69
CA SER A 134 18.65 4.81 -14.78
C SER A 134 20.03 5.39 -14.43
N ARG A 135 20.26 5.78 -13.19
CA ARG A 135 21.59 6.20 -12.71
C ARG A 135 22.57 5.03 -12.72
N GLY A 136 22.15 3.84 -12.28
CA GLY A 136 22.97 2.64 -12.40
C GLY A 136 23.42 2.40 -13.84
N PHE A 137 22.51 2.53 -14.81
CA PHE A 137 22.84 2.44 -16.23
C PHE A 137 23.84 3.50 -16.72
N ASN A 138 23.72 4.73 -16.20
CA ASN A 138 24.44 5.91 -16.70
C ASN A 138 25.69 6.28 -15.89
N GLU A 139 25.94 5.68 -14.72
CA GLU A 139 27.16 5.88 -13.94
C GLU A 139 28.36 5.28 -14.69
N PHE A 140 28.83 6.05 -15.67
CA PHE A 140 30.06 5.92 -16.43
C PHE A 140 30.72 7.30 -16.61
N GLY A 141 31.94 7.43 -16.10
CA GLY A 141 32.90 8.43 -16.57
C GLY A 141 33.15 9.59 -15.62
N THR A 142 34.13 9.44 -14.70
CA THR A 142 35.14 10.46 -14.30
C THR A 142 35.91 9.97 -13.06
N VAL A 143 36.58 8.82 -13.14
CA VAL A 143 37.79 8.63 -12.34
C VAL A 143 38.81 7.98 -13.26
N GLU A 144 39.46 8.81 -14.07
CA GLU A 144 40.71 8.44 -14.72
C GLU A 144 41.78 8.36 -13.62
N TYR A 145 42.14 7.15 -13.21
CA TYR A 145 43.47 6.98 -12.63
C TYR A 145 44.45 6.90 -13.80
N GLU A 146 45.23 7.96 -14.03
CA GLU A 146 46.40 7.87 -14.89
C GLU A 146 47.34 6.81 -14.30
N ARG A 147 47.42 5.65 -14.95
CA ARG A 147 48.51 4.70 -14.70
C ARG A 147 49.71 5.12 -15.55
N PRO A 148 50.89 5.33 -14.95
CA PRO A 148 52.11 5.50 -15.72
C PRO A 148 52.51 4.11 -16.26
N GLY A 149 52.12 3.82 -17.50
CA GLY A 149 52.47 2.59 -18.21
C GLY A 149 51.36 2.13 -19.14
N GLY A 150 51.55 2.34 -20.44
CA GLY A 150 50.58 1.96 -21.48
C GLY A 150 50.26 0.46 -21.45
N GLY A 151 48.98 0.13 -21.30
CA GLY A 151 48.48 -1.24 -21.40
C GLY A 151 47.04 -1.39 -20.90
N ALA A 152 46.11 -1.58 -21.86
CA ALA A 152 44.70 -1.96 -21.72
C ALA A 152 43.73 -0.98 -21.01
N HIS A 153 42.68 -0.59 -21.73
CA HIS A 153 41.51 0.09 -21.18
C HIS A 153 40.80 -0.86 -20.20
N THR A 154 40.94 -0.68 -18.89
CA THR A 154 40.03 -1.29 -17.92
C THR A 154 38.66 -0.65 -18.11
N GLN A 155 37.74 -1.37 -18.75
CA GLN A 155 36.32 -1.02 -18.73
C GLN A 155 35.90 -0.93 -17.26
N ASN A 156 35.48 0.26 -16.80
CA ASN A 156 34.83 0.36 -15.51
C ASN A 156 33.59 -0.54 -15.53
N PRO A 157 33.37 -1.39 -14.52
CA PRO A 157 32.20 -2.25 -14.49
C PRO A 157 30.94 -1.39 -14.53
N HIS A 158 30.01 -1.75 -15.41
CA HIS A 158 28.72 -1.07 -15.52
C HIS A 158 27.98 -1.19 -14.20
N HIS A 159 27.68 -0.06 -13.55
CA HIS A 159 26.87 -0.06 -12.34
C HIS A 159 25.53 -0.75 -12.63
N ARG A 160 25.16 -1.69 -11.77
CA ARG A 160 23.94 -2.49 -11.88
C ARG A 160 23.01 -2.12 -10.73
N SER A 161 21.71 -2.24 -10.96
CA SER A 161 20.71 -2.02 -9.91
C SER A 161 19.94 -3.30 -9.64
N LEU A 162 19.78 -3.65 -8.38
CA LEU A 162 18.90 -4.74 -7.94
C LEU A 162 17.66 -4.15 -7.31
N VAL A 163 16.50 -4.56 -7.80
CA VAL A 163 15.21 -4.25 -7.20
C VAL A 163 14.61 -5.51 -6.63
N ALA A 164 14.23 -5.47 -5.36
CA ALA A 164 13.45 -6.51 -4.71
C ALA A 164 12.08 -5.95 -4.29
N SER A 165 11.02 -6.64 -4.67
CA SER A 165 9.64 -6.37 -4.24
C SER A 165 9.25 -7.44 -3.23
N ILE A 166 8.98 -7.03 -1.99
CA ILE A 166 8.61 -7.91 -0.89
C ILE A 166 7.11 -7.80 -0.63
N ASP A 167 6.41 -8.93 -0.71
CA ASP A 167 4.97 -9.06 -0.45
C ASP A 167 4.75 -9.54 0.99
N PHE A 168 3.97 -8.81 1.78
CA PHE A 168 3.48 -9.29 3.06
C PHE A 168 2.10 -9.92 2.87
N SER A 169 1.99 -11.23 3.11
CA SER A 169 0.71 -11.92 3.06
C SER A 169 -0.26 -11.39 4.11
N THR A 170 -1.39 -10.84 3.65
CA THR A 170 -2.53 -10.45 4.52
C THR A 170 -2.09 -9.55 5.69
N ALA A 171 -1.20 -8.59 5.42
CA ALA A 171 -0.51 -7.82 6.46
C ALA A 171 -1.46 -7.11 7.44
N VAL A 172 -2.60 -6.59 6.95
CA VAL A 172 -3.56 -5.90 7.82
C VAL A 172 -4.47 -6.86 8.59
N ASP A 173 -4.72 -8.06 8.06
CA ASP A 173 -5.51 -9.09 8.75
C ASP A 173 -4.71 -9.82 9.83
N THR A 174 -3.38 -9.66 9.82
CA THR A 174 -2.45 -10.38 10.71
C THR A 174 -1.86 -9.53 11.82
N ILE A 175 -2.20 -8.24 11.90
CA ILE A 175 -1.71 -7.34 12.96
C ILE A 175 -2.08 -7.91 14.34
N ASP A 176 -1.07 -8.23 15.14
CA ASP A 176 -1.28 -8.66 16.51
C ASP A 176 -1.75 -7.47 17.35
N HIS A 177 -2.89 -7.63 18.04
CA HIS A 177 -3.44 -6.56 18.86
C HIS A 177 -2.57 -6.27 20.08
N GLY A 178 -1.97 -7.30 20.69
CA GLY A 178 -1.10 -7.13 21.86
C GLY A 178 0.09 -6.25 21.55
N GLU A 179 0.76 -6.54 20.44
CA GLU A 179 1.88 -5.75 19.95
C GLU A 179 1.46 -4.34 19.54
N LEU A 180 0.40 -4.18 18.74
CA LEU A 180 -0.09 -2.86 18.35
C LEU A 180 -0.36 -2.00 19.60
N PHE A 181 -0.95 -2.57 20.65
CA PHE A 181 -1.14 -1.84 21.91
C PHE A 181 0.15 -1.58 22.67
N GLY A 182 1.12 -2.50 22.64
CA GLY A 182 2.47 -2.24 23.14
C GLY A 182 3.14 -1.05 22.43
N MET A 183 2.99 -0.93 21.10
CA MET A 183 3.47 0.22 20.32
C MET A 183 2.71 1.51 20.67
N LEU A 184 1.38 1.44 20.77
CA LEU A 184 0.55 2.60 21.12
C LEU A 184 0.79 3.05 22.56
N ASP A 185 1.18 2.14 23.46
CA ASP A 185 1.43 2.46 24.84
C ASP A 185 2.65 3.34 25.05
N ARG A 186 3.65 3.16 24.17
CA ARG A 186 4.86 3.98 24.10
C ARG A 186 4.61 5.41 23.62
N LEU A 187 3.41 5.75 23.11
CA LEU A 187 3.07 7.11 22.67
C LEU A 187 2.62 7.98 23.84
N PRO A 188 3.43 8.95 24.32
CA PRO A 188 3.09 9.74 25.51
C PRO A 188 1.89 10.66 25.31
N ARG A 189 1.66 11.07 24.06
CA ARG A 189 0.58 12.00 23.68
C ARG A 189 -0.78 11.30 23.45
N LEU A 190 -0.81 9.97 23.47
CA LEU A 190 -2.02 9.19 23.34
C LEU A 190 -2.66 9.00 24.71
N GLY A 191 -3.78 9.68 24.94
CA GLY A 191 -4.44 9.67 26.25
C GLY A 191 -5.11 8.33 26.58
N PRO A 192 -5.31 8.03 27.88
CA PRO A 192 -5.84 6.74 28.34
C PRO A 192 -7.25 6.43 27.80
N ARG A 193 -8.12 7.42 27.59
CA ARG A 193 -9.47 7.16 27.03
C ARG A 193 -9.37 6.67 25.60
N THR A 194 -8.52 7.32 24.79
CA THR A 194 -8.26 6.92 23.42
C THR A 194 -7.69 5.50 23.35
N LYS A 195 -6.68 5.19 24.18
CA LYS A 195 -6.09 3.84 24.25
C LYS A 195 -7.13 2.77 24.59
N ARG A 196 -7.95 3.01 25.63
CA ARG A 196 -9.04 2.10 26.02
C ARG A 196 -10.06 1.92 24.90
N TRP A 197 -10.45 3.00 24.23
CA TRP A 197 -11.40 2.93 23.13
C TRP A 197 -10.82 2.16 21.94
N LEU A 198 -9.57 2.39 21.55
CA LEU A 198 -8.89 1.63 20.49
C LEU A 198 -8.85 0.13 20.84
N ASN A 199 -8.44 -0.21 22.06
CA ASN A 199 -8.42 -1.59 22.55
C ASN A 199 -9.79 -2.26 22.47
N ASN A 200 -10.84 -1.57 22.92
CA ASN A 200 -12.18 -2.10 22.81
C ASN A 200 -12.69 -2.18 21.36
N SER A 201 -12.31 -1.23 20.49
CA SER A 201 -12.76 -1.19 19.10
C SER A 201 -12.16 -2.30 18.24
N LEU A 202 -10.93 -2.75 18.54
CA LEU A 202 -10.27 -3.82 17.78
C LEU A 202 -10.61 -5.21 18.32
N ARG A 203 -10.81 -5.35 19.64
CA ARG A 203 -11.08 -6.64 20.29
C ARG A 203 -12.58 -6.98 20.38
N GLY A 204 -12.84 -8.29 20.36
CA GLY A 204 -14.20 -8.83 20.53
C GLY A 204 -15.09 -8.56 19.33
N ARG A 205 -14.50 -8.51 18.12
CA ARG A 205 -15.21 -8.32 16.86
C ARG A 205 -15.62 -9.67 16.30
N TYR A 206 -16.82 -9.72 15.74
CA TYR A 206 -17.38 -10.91 15.12
C TYR A 206 -17.65 -10.64 13.64
N VAL A 207 -17.09 -11.49 12.79
CA VAL A 207 -17.37 -11.48 11.36
C VAL A 207 -18.38 -12.57 11.02
N ARG A 208 -19.29 -12.29 10.09
CA ARG A 208 -20.14 -13.30 9.44
C ARG A 208 -20.11 -13.11 7.94
N VAL A 209 -20.07 -14.22 7.21
CA VAL A 209 -20.11 -14.20 5.74
C VAL A 209 -21.54 -13.98 5.30
N CYS A 210 -21.73 -13.04 4.38
CA CYS A 210 -23.02 -12.73 3.78
C CYS A 210 -23.03 -13.20 2.33
N SER A 211 -23.99 -14.06 2.00
CA SER A 211 -24.26 -14.51 0.64
C SER A 211 -25.75 -14.35 0.38
N ARG A 212 -26.11 -13.41 -0.51
CA ARG A 212 -27.50 -13.01 -0.76
C ARG A 212 -28.17 -12.61 0.57
N GLU A 213 -29.27 -13.26 0.94
CA GLU A 213 -30.04 -12.99 2.17
C GLU A 213 -29.67 -13.92 3.34
N GLN A 214 -28.62 -14.74 3.19
CA GLN A 214 -28.19 -15.68 4.22
C GLN A 214 -26.90 -15.22 4.90
N HIS A 215 -26.84 -15.49 6.20
CA HIS A 215 -25.69 -15.20 7.04
C HIS A 215 -25.08 -16.49 7.59
N SER A 216 -23.76 -16.60 7.56
CA SER A 216 -23.06 -17.66 8.27
C SER A 216 -23.14 -17.47 9.79
N ARG A 217 -22.70 -18.50 10.53
CA ARG A 217 -22.38 -18.36 11.95
C ARG A 217 -21.38 -17.22 12.16
N LYS A 218 -21.54 -16.49 13.27
CA LYS A 218 -20.58 -15.47 13.74
C LYS A 218 -19.27 -16.13 14.15
N GLN A 219 -18.16 -15.61 13.65
CA GLN A 219 -16.81 -16.05 14.01
C GLN A 219 -16.07 -14.90 14.68
N LEU A 220 -15.39 -15.18 15.78
CA LEU A 220 -14.56 -14.19 16.47
C LEU A 220 -13.30 -13.91 15.64
N THR A 221 -12.94 -12.63 15.52
CA THR A 221 -11.70 -12.17 14.88
C THR A 221 -10.68 -11.84 15.96
N PRO A 222 -9.61 -12.66 16.13
CA PRO A 222 -8.64 -12.47 17.22
C PRO A 222 -7.53 -11.45 16.89
N ALA A 223 -7.30 -11.16 15.60
CA ALA A 223 -6.21 -10.33 15.12
C ALA A 223 -6.64 -9.48 13.91
N GLY A 224 -5.79 -8.54 13.53
CA GLY A 224 -5.97 -7.71 12.35
C GLY A 224 -6.92 -6.53 12.55
N VAL A 225 -7.05 -5.71 11.51
CA VAL A 225 -8.03 -4.61 11.48
C VAL A 225 -9.00 -4.84 10.32
N PRO A 226 -10.32 -4.64 10.52
CA PRO A 226 -11.30 -4.94 9.48
C PRO A 226 -11.04 -4.21 8.17
N GLN A 227 -11.06 -4.95 7.06
CA GLN A 227 -10.91 -4.41 5.71
C GLN A 227 -12.16 -3.60 5.32
N GLY A 228 -12.13 -2.29 5.57
CA GLY A 228 -13.30 -1.39 5.53
C GLY A 228 -13.37 -0.45 6.73
N SER A 229 -12.49 -0.64 7.73
CA SER A 229 -12.25 0.31 8.81
C SER A 229 -11.64 1.61 8.26
N VAL A 230 -12.11 2.74 8.78
CA VAL A 230 -11.53 4.06 8.47
C VAL A 230 -10.18 4.21 9.17
N LEU A 231 -10.05 3.66 10.37
CA LEU A 231 -8.86 3.79 11.20
C LEU A 231 -7.78 2.73 10.88
N GLY A 232 -8.18 1.58 10.35
CA GLY A 232 -7.27 0.46 10.07
C GLY A 232 -6.03 0.80 9.25
N PRO A 233 -6.14 1.52 8.12
CA PRO A 233 -4.98 1.94 7.35
C PRO A 233 -4.00 2.76 8.20
N GLN A 234 -4.47 3.74 8.98
CA GLN A 234 -3.62 4.56 9.84
C GLN A 234 -2.89 3.74 10.91
N LEU A 235 -3.56 2.75 11.51
CA LEU A 235 -2.95 1.86 12.51
C LEU A 235 -1.89 0.96 11.87
N PHE A 236 -2.19 0.41 10.69
CA PHE A 236 -1.21 -0.37 9.93
C PHE A 236 0.00 0.48 9.53
N LEU A 237 -0.21 1.71 9.06
CA LEU A 237 0.87 2.63 8.73
C LEU A 237 1.77 2.92 9.94
N TYR A 238 1.20 3.01 11.14
CA TYR A 238 1.96 3.17 12.37
C TYR A 238 2.78 1.92 12.72
N CYS A 239 2.27 0.71 12.47
CA CYS A 239 3.04 -0.53 12.65
C CYS A 239 4.28 -0.56 11.75
N VAL A 240 4.10 -0.30 10.45
CA VAL A 240 5.20 -0.36 9.46
C VAL A 240 6.14 0.85 9.52
N ASP A 241 5.78 1.91 10.25
CA ASP A 241 6.63 3.07 10.49
C ASP A 241 7.94 2.67 11.20
N ASP A 242 7.88 1.71 12.14
CA ASP A 242 9.07 1.17 12.83
C ASP A 242 10.04 0.51 11.84
N LEU A 243 9.52 -0.31 10.91
CA LEU A 243 10.33 -0.94 9.86
C LEU A 243 11.07 0.12 9.03
N LEU A 244 10.37 1.17 8.61
CA LEU A 244 10.96 2.22 7.79
C LEU A 244 11.99 3.06 8.55
N HIS A 245 11.82 3.27 9.85
CA HIS A 245 12.84 3.92 10.69
C HIS A 245 14.10 3.05 10.80
N ARG A 246 13.96 1.75 11.09
CA ARG A 246 15.10 0.83 11.16
C ARG A 246 15.83 0.72 9.82
N MET A 247 15.09 0.69 8.71
CA MET A 247 15.63 0.72 7.35
C MET A 247 16.36 2.03 7.02
N GLY A 248 16.14 3.11 7.76
CA GLY A 248 16.87 4.37 7.60
C GLY A 248 18.34 4.27 7.97
N ASN A 249 18.71 3.27 8.77
CA ASN A 249 20.09 3.03 9.19
C ASN A 249 20.88 2.18 8.19
N ILE A 250 20.24 1.70 7.11
CA ILE A 250 20.88 0.93 6.06
C ILE A 250 21.08 1.83 4.85
N TYR A 251 22.34 2.19 4.56
CA TYR A 251 22.69 3.08 3.46
C TYR A 251 22.94 2.35 2.13
N SER A 252 23.20 1.04 2.19
CA SER A 252 23.52 0.21 1.03
C SER A 252 22.31 -0.09 0.13
N ALA A 253 21.10 0.12 0.64
CA ALA A 253 19.85 -0.05 -0.10
C ALA A 253 18.82 1.00 0.32
N SER A 254 17.94 1.38 -0.60
CA SER A 254 16.79 2.23 -0.28
C SER A 254 15.51 1.43 -0.19
N ALA A 255 14.79 1.65 0.91
CA ALA A 255 13.46 1.11 1.13
C ALA A 255 12.38 2.15 0.82
N LEU A 256 11.41 1.78 0.00
CA LEU A 256 10.22 2.57 -0.35
C LEU A 256 9.01 1.67 -0.15
N MET A 257 7.98 2.15 0.53
CA MET A 257 6.81 1.32 0.85
C MET A 257 5.55 1.96 0.29
N HIS A 258 4.64 1.16 -0.26
CA HIS A 258 3.30 1.58 -0.65
C HIS A 258 2.27 0.68 0.02
N ALA A 259 1.70 1.15 1.13
CA ALA A 259 0.87 0.33 2.01
C ALA A 259 1.68 -0.87 2.48
N ASP A 260 1.31 -2.09 2.10
CA ASP A 260 1.99 -3.34 2.41
C ASP A 260 3.07 -3.73 1.39
N ASP A 261 3.12 -3.13 0.21
CA ASP A 261 4.16 -3.43 -0.78
C ASP A 261 5.49 -2.73 -0.41
N LEU A 262 6.56 -3.50 -0.17
CA LEU A 262 7.89 -2.96 0.13
C LEU A 262 8.84 -3.15 -1.07
N ALA A 263 9.34 -2.05 -1.61
CA ALA A 263 10.37 -2.03 -2.64
C ALA A 263 11.74 -1.70 -2.02
N LEU A 264 12.72 -2.56 -2.27
CA LEU A 264 14.11 -2.36 -1.92
C LEU A 264 14.94 -2.17 -3.19
N VAL A 265 15.83 -1.18 -3.19
CA VAL A 265 16.72 -0.91 -4.33
C VAL A 265 18.16 -0.74 -3.86
N ALA A 266 19.04 -1.62 -4.34
CA ALA A 266 20.48 -1.55 -4.10
C ALA A 266 21.22 -1.38 -5.44
N SER A 267 22.41 -0.78 -5.39
CA SER A 267 23.28 -0.59 -6.56
C SER A 267 24.66 -1.14 -6.25
N GLY A 268 25.34 -1.68 -7.26
CA GLY A 268 26.66 -2.30 -7.11
C GLY A 268 27.34 -2.55 -8.45
N ALA A 269 28.64 -2.81 -8.40
CA ALA A 269 29.46 -3.06 -9.58
C ALA A 269 29.15 -4.41 -10.27
N ASP A 270 28.77 -5.41 -9.48
CA ASP A 270 28.44 -6.76 -9.94
C ASP A 270 27.33 -7.39 -9.09
N ILE A 271 26.93 -8.62 -9.44
CA ILE A 271 25.84 -9.36 -8.78
C ILE A 271 26.10 -9.63 -7.30
N HIS A 272 27.36 -9.93 -6.94
CA HIS A 272 27.74 -10.20 -5.56
C HIS A 272 27.72 -8.91 -4.74
N ALA A 273 28.20 -7.80 -5.32
CA ALA A 273 28.26 -6.49 -4.67
C ALA A 273 26.87 -5.97 -4.30
N PHE A 274 25.92 -5.97 -5.25
CA PHE A 274 24.56 -5.51 -4.91
C PHE A 274 23.79 -6.54 -4.06
N ALA A 275 24.08 -7.85 -4.17
CA ALA A 275 23.46 -8.85 -3.31
C ALA A 275 23.90 -8.66 -1.86
N ALA A 276 25.21 -8.45 -1.63
CA ALA A 276 25.77 -8.09 -0.34
C ALA A 276 25.19 -6.76 0.18
N ALA A 277 24.99 -5.78 -0.69
CA ALA A 277 24.37 -4.50 -0.32
C ALA A 277 22.88 -4.63 0.06
N MET A 278 22.15 -5.55 -0.57
CA MET A 278 20.72 -5.81 -0.34
C MET A 278 20.45 -6.66 0.91
N GLN A 279 21.32 -7.62 1.20
CA GLN A 279 21.10 -8.63 2.23
C GLN A 279 20.79 -8.04 3.63
N PRO A 280 21.45 -6.97 4.11
CA PRO A 280 21.10 -6.35 5.39
C PRO A 280 19.63 -5.89 5.47
N SER A 281 19.08 -5.34 4.38
CA SER A 281 17.67 -4.91 4.33
C SER A 281 16.71 -6.10 4.34
N LEU A 282 17.03 -7.20 3.65
CA LEU A 282 16.21 -8.41 3.66
C LEU A 282 16.23 -9.10 5.03
N SER A 283 17.41 -9.18 5.66
CA SER A 283 17.57 -9.72 7.01
C SER A 283 16.80 -8.87 8.03
N LEU A 284 16.90 -7.54 7.96
CA LEU A 284 16.12 -6.65 8.81
C LEU A 284 14.62 -6.83 8.61
N THR A 285 14.15 -6.94 7.36
CA THR A 285 12.73 -7.18 7.03
C THR A 285 12.25 -8.48 7.66
N THR A 286 13.07 -9.52 7.58
CA THR A 286 12.78 -10.85 8.17
C THR A 286 12.69 -10.78 9.68
N THR A 287 13.67 -10.18 10.34
CA THR A 287 13.69 -10.03 11.80
C THR A 287 12.51 -9.20 12.28
N TRP A 288 12.24 -8.06 11.62
CA TRP A 288 11.11 -7.21 11.94
C TRP A 288 9.77 -7.94 11.76
N ALA A 289 9.62 -8.74 10.70
CA ALA A 289 8.42 -9.54 10.47
C ALA A 289 8.22 -10.64 11.52
N ALA A 290 9.30 -11.25 12.01
CA ALA A 290 9.25 -12.21 13.10
C ALA A 290 8.90 -11.54 14.45
N GLU A 291 9.38 -10.32 14.69
CA GLU A 291 9.01 -9.52 15.86
C GLU A 291 7.54 -9.10 15.81
N HIS A 292 7.08 -8.63 14.64
CA HIS A 292 5.79 -7.92 14.52
C HIS A 292 4.61 -8.77 14.00
N SER A 293 4.87 -10.05 13.75
CA SER A 293 3.93 -11.03 13.19
C SER A 293 3.42 -10.84 11.74
N PRO A 294 3.82 -9.86 10.88
CA PRO A 294 3.42 -9.92 9.49
C PRO A 294 4.14 -11.07 8.79
N LYS A 295 3.41 -11.79 7.95
CA LYS A 295 3.96 -12.97 7.25
C LYS A 295 4.49 -12.56 5.89
N ILE A 296 5.79 -12.75 5.66
CA ILE A 296 6.40 -12.54 4.34
C ILE A 296 5.96 -13.66 3.40
N ASN A 297 5.55 -13.28 2.19
CA ASN A 297 5.20 -14.21 1.13
C ASN A 297 6.36 -14.33 0.14
N VAL A 298 7.23 -15.31 0.37
CA VAL A 298 8.43 -15.52 -0.46
C VAL A 298 8.05 -15.82 -1.91
N ASP A 299 6.98 -16.60 -2.14
CA ASP A 299 6.55 -17.01 -3.49
C ASP A 299 6.01 -15.85 -4.34
N LYS A 300 5.52 -14.78 -3.70
CA LYS A 300 5.07 -13.56 -4.38
C LYS A 300 6.10 -12.43 -4.33
N SER A 301 7.18 -12.62 -3.58
CA SER A 301 8.28 -11.68 -3.56
C SER A 301 9.16 -11.94 -4.78
N GLU A 302 9.61 -10.88 -5.43
CA GLU A 302 10.39 -10.96 -6.67
C GLU A 302 11.65 -10.10 -6.55
N ALA A 303 12.77 -10.53 -7.13
CA ALA A 303 13.96 -9.70 -7.28
C ALA A 303 14.46 -9.76 -8.72
N ALA A 304 14.85 -8.61 -9.27
CA ALA A 304 15.54 -8.56 -10.56
C ALA A 304 16.68 -7.57 -10.61
N ALA A 305 17.70 -8.01 -11.33
CA ALA A 305 18.87 -7.22 -11.67
C ALA A 305 18.66 -6.47 -13.00
N PHE A 306 18.89 -5.17 -12.97
CA PHE A 306 18.85 -4.25 -14.09
C PHE A 306 20.29 -3.85 -14.45
N TYR A 307 20.69 -4.17 -15.67
CA TYR A 307 22.00 -3.79 -16.24
C TYR A 307 21.90 -3.68 -17.76
N ILE A 308 22.80 -2.88 -18.36
CA ILE A 308 23.02 -2.85 -19.82
C ILE A 308 24.19 -3.79 -20.09
N SER A 309 23.98 -5.03 -20.58
CA SER A 309 25.10 -5.84 -21.09
C SER A 309 24.95 -6.08 -22.59
N SER A 310 26.05 -5.90 -23.31
CA SER A 310 26.26 -6.54 -24.61
C SER A 310 27.28 -7.69 -24.55
N HIS A 311 28.17 -7.75 -23.56
CA HIS A 311 29.18 -8.82 -23.52
C HIS A 311 29.69 -9.10 -22.10
N THR A 312 29.33 -10.24 -21.50
CA THR A 312 30.23 -11.13 -20.74
C THR A 312 29.49 -12.34 -20.17
N ARG A 313 30.11 -13.53 -20.26
CA ARG A 313 29.69 -14.84 -19.72
C ARG A 313 29.44 -14.90 -18.20
N SER A 314 29.51 -13.79 -17.48
CA SER A 314 29.24 -13.68 -16.03
C SER A 314 27.74 -13.74 -15.67
N ASP A 315 26.86 -13.72 -16.66
CA ASP A 315 25.42 -13.56 -16.48
C ASP A 315 24.67 -14.87 -16.14
N GLU A 316 25.41 -15.98 -15.97
CA GLU A 316 24.90 -17.28 -15.48
C GLU A 316 25.11 -17.48 -13.97
N GLU A 317 25.85 -16.61 -13.28
CA GLU A 317 25.98 -16.70 -11.82
C GLU A 317 24.65 -16.35 -11.15
N MET A 318 24.01 -17.36 -10.57
CA MET A 318 22.86 -17.17 -9.69
C MET A 318 23.34 -16.89 -8.27
N VAL A 319 22.99 -15.71 -7.77
CA VAL A 319 23.06 -15.42 -6.33
C VAL A 319 21.66 -15.51 -5.74
N ASP A 320 21.50 -16.38 -4.75
CA ASP A 320 20.27 -16.46 -3.96
C ASP A 320 20.32 -15.43 -2.84
N LEU A 321 19.29 -14.60 -2.74
CA LEU A 321 19.11 -13.68 -1.62
C LEU A 321 18.32 -14.38 -0.52
N LEU A 322 18.76 -14.27 0.73
CA LEU A 322 18.04 -14.88 1.85
C LEU A 322 16.90 -13.97 2.31
N LEU A 323 15.67 -14.48 2.29
CA LEU A 323 14.46 -13.81 2.77
C LEU A 323 13.67 -14.77 3.67
N GLY A 324 13.77 -14.59 4.98
CA GLY A 324 13.21 -15.56 5.92
C GLY A 324 13.91 -16.91 5.84
N ASN A 325 13.11 -17.97 5.82
CA ASN A 325 13.57 -19.34 5.65
C ASN A 325 13.61 -19.75 4.16
N GLY A 326 13.39 -18.81 3.23
CA GLY A 326 13.37 -19.05 1.80
C GLY A 326 14.44 -18.27 1.06
N ASN A 327 14.64 -18.64 -0.21
CA ASN A 327 15.56 -17.96 -1.11
C ASN A 327 14.74 -17.12 -2.09
N LEU A 328 15.00 -15.82 -2.11
CA LEU A 328 14.53 -14.91 -3.13
C LEU A 328 15.48 -15.02 -4.33
N ARG A 329 15.05 -15.77 -5.35
CA ARG A 329 15.84 -15.94 -6.57
C ARG A 329 15.87 -14.64 -7.36
N ILE A 330 17.08 -14.19 -7.67
CA ILE A 330 17.28 -13.06 -8.57
C ILE A 330 16.99 -13.53 -9.99
N GLN A 331 15.95 -12.97 -10.60
CA GLN A 331 15.61 -13.24 -11.99
C GLN A 331 16.20 -12.14 -12.89
N SER A 332 16.50 -12.50 -14.14
CA SER A 332 16.66 -11.48 -15.18
C SER A 332 15.29 -10.82 -15.41
N CYS A 333 15.25 -9.48 -15.56
CA CYS A 333 14.01 -8.71 -15.78
C CYS A 333 13.01 -9.44 -16.70
N PRO A 334 11.69 -9.29 -16.45
CA PRO A 334 11.06 -8.20 -15.71
C PRO A 334 10.77 -8.44 -14.22
N VAL A 335 10.50 -7.36 -13.47
CA VAL A 335 9.90 -7.41 -12.11
C VAL A 335 8.57 -6.66 -12.10
N ARG A 336 7.60 -7.19 -11.34
CA ARG A 336 6.34 -6.49 -11.09
C ARG A 336 6.45 -5.66 -9.82
N LEU A 337 6.24 -4.36 -9.95
CA LEU A 337 6.19 -3.43 -8.82
C LEU A 337 4.88 -2.63 -8.87
N LEU A 338 4.07 -2.73 -7.81
CA LEU A 338 2.78 -2.02 -7.65
C LEU A 338 1.78 -2.24 -8.80
N GLY A 339 1.92 -3.34 -9.56
CA GLY A 339 1.12 -3.64 -10.75
C GLY A 339 1.70 -3.13 -12.07
N THR A 340 2.90 -2.58 -12.07
CA THR A 340 3.65 -2.17 -13.26
C THR A 340 4.81 -3.14 -13.49
N THR A 341 4.95 -3.63 -14.72
CA THR A 341 6.11 -4.42 -15.13
C THR A 341 7.26 -3.46 -15.45
N ILE A 342 8.41 -3.63 -14.80
CA ILE A 342 9.62 -2.89 -15.10
C ILE A 342 10.51 -3.79 -15.96
N ASP A 343 10.63 -3.43 -17.24
CA ASP A 343 11.44 -4.16 -18.22
C ASP A 343 12.92 -3.75 -18.19
N ARG A 344 13.76 -4.57 -18.84
CA ARG A 344 15.24 -4.45 -18.88
C ARG A 344 15.72 -3.07 -19.36
N LEU A 345 15.09 -2.55 -20.41
CA LEU A 345 15.13 -1.14 -20.77
C LEU A 345 13.86 -0.54 -20.18
N PRO A 346 13.92 0.56 -19.40
CA PRO A 346 12.79 1.08 -18.63
C PRO A 346 11.73 1.70 -19.55
N ASN A 347 11.07 0.86 -20.33
CA ASN A 347 9.84 1.15 -21.04
C ASN A 347 8.71 0.92 -20.05
N PHE A 348 8.30 1.99 -19.38
CA PHE A 348 7.13 1.97 -18.52
C PHE A 348 5.87 2.08 -19.40
N ASP A 349 5.13 0.98 -19.59
CA ASP A 349 3.80 1.03 -20.19
C ASP A 349 2.78 1.58 -19.17
N TYR A 350 2.76 2.91 -19.04
CA TYR A 350 1.86 3.62 -18.13
C TYR A 350 0.38 3.52 -18.53
N ALA A 351 0.05 3.23 -19.79
CA ALA A 351 -1.33 3.25 -20.28
C ALA A 351 -2.16 2.06 -19.78
N ARG A 352 -1.55 0.88 -19.63
CA ARG A 352 -2.21 -0.32 -19.12
C ARG A 352 -2.54 -0.22 -17.62
N PHE A 353 -1.72 0.51 -16.87
CA PHE A 353 -1.83 0.70 -15.42
C PHE A 353 -3.09 1.47 -15.01
N HIS A 354 -3.40 2.58 -15.70
CA HIS A 354 -4.52 3.45 -15.35
C HIS A 354 -5.88 2.78 -15.52
N ARG A 355 -6.04 1.86 -16.49
CA ARG A 355 -7.32 1.20 -16.77
C ARG A 355 -7.69 0.17 -15.71
N TYR A 356 -6.74 -0.68 -15.30
CA TYR A 356 -7.02 -1.77 -14.34
C TYR A 356 -7.32 -1.27 -12.92
N LYS A 357 -6.56 -0.28 -12.42
CA LYS A 357 -6.81 0.27 -11.07
C LYS A 357 -8.07 1.14 -11.00
N ALA A 358 -8.43 1.86 -12.06
CA ALA A 358 -9.64 2.70 -12.08
C ALA A 358 -10.94 1.87 -11.93
N ASP A 359 -11.06 0.76 -12.66
CA ASP A 359 -12.25 -0.10 -12.60
C ASP A 359 -12.38 -0.79 -11.23
N HIS A 360 -11.26 -1.24 -10.65
CA HIS A 360 -11.25 -1.91 -9.36
C HIS A 360 -11.46 -0.93 -8.18
N ALA A 361 -10.90 0.28 -8.24
CA ALA A 361 -11.10 1.32 -7.23
C ALA A 361 -12.56 1.79 -7.18
N THR A 362 -13.26 1.82 -8.32
CA THR A 362 -14.68 2.22 -8.40
C THR A 362 -15.58 1.22 -7.67
N LEU A 363 -15.38 -0.09 -7.89
CA LEU A 363 -16.12 -1.14 -7.18
C LEU A 363 -15.85 -1.14 -5.67
N LEU A 364 -14.58 -1.00 -5.27
CA LEU A 364 -14.18 -0.97 -3.87
C LEU A 364 -14.68 0.28 -3.14
N SER A 365 -14.65 1.44 -3.79
CA SER A 365 -15.17 2.69 -3.21
C SER A 365 -16.69 2.65 -2.99
N THR A 366 -17.42 1.93 -3.87
CA THR A 366 -18.86 1.73 -3.73
C THR A 366 -19.19 0.78 -2.58
N ALA A 367 -18.38 -0.28 -2.39
CA ALA A 367 -18.57 -1.27 -1.33
C ALA A 367 -18.06 -0.84 0.05
N ALA A 368 -16.87 -0.26 0.15
CA ALA A 368 -16.22 0.13 1.40
C ALA A 368 -16.46 1.59 1.80
N GLY A 369 -16.85 2.45 0.86
CA GLY A 369 -16.92 3.91 0.99
C GLY A 369 -15.58 4.60 0.77
N ARG A 370 -15.54 5.94 0.91
CA ARG A 370 -14.29 6.74 0.94
C ARG A 370 -13.50 6.47 2.22
N THR A 371 -12.94 5.27 2.33
CA THR A 371 -12.01 4.87 3.39
C THR A 371 -10.58 4.95 2.86
N GLY A 372 -9.57 5.00 3.74
CA GLY A 372 -8.16 5.00 3.31
C GLY A 372 -7.82 3.86 2.34
N TRP A 373 -8.57 2.76 2.38
CA TRP A 373 -8.50 1.62 1.46
C TRP A 373 -8.84 1.92 0.00
N CYS A 374 -9.47 3.06 -0.27
CA CYS A 374 -9.92 3.50 -1.59
C CYS A 374 -9.32 4.87 -1.88
N VAL A 375 -8.02 4.93 -2.18
CA VAL A 375 -7.41 6.16 -2.72
C VAL A 375 -7.69 6.18 -4.22
N PRO A 376 -8.47 7.16 -4.75
CA PRO A 376 -8.50 7.41 -6.18
C PRO A 376 -7.12 7.93 -6.59
N SER A 377 -6.53 7.35 -7.62
CA SER A 377 -5.35 7.90 -8.28
C SER A 377 -5.70 9.31 -8.81
N HIS A 378 -5.42 10.35 -8.05
CA HIS A 378 -5.31 11.69 -8.61
C HIS A 378 -3.98 11.76 -9.40
N HIS A 379 -3.99 12.58 -10.45
CA HIS A 379 -2.89 12.94 -11.36
C HIS A 379 -2.86 12.22 -12.71
N ALA A 380 -3.71 12.72 -13.61
CA ALA A 380 -3.26 13.09 -14.95
C ALA A 380 -2.36 14.34 -14.82
N ILE A 381 -1.45 14.55 -15.78
CA ILE A 381 -0.43 15.62 -15.87
C ILE A 381 0.94 15.19 -15.33
N LEU A 382 1.71 14.46 -16.14
CA LEU A 382 3.18 14.50 -16.21
C LEU A 382 3.64 13.66 -17.41
N PHE A 383 3.26 14.08 -18.63
CA PHE A 383 3.57 13.32 -19.86
C PHE A 383 4.72 13.86 -20.71
N ASN A 384 5.49 14.86 -20.26
CA ASN A 384 6.39 15.57 -21.19
C ASN A 384 7.85 15.79 -20.76
N TRP A 385 8.38 15.14 -19.72
CA TRP A 385 9.73 15.50 -19.24
C TRP A 385 10.81 14.43 -19.23
N ILE A 386 10.57 13.22 -19.74
CA ILE A 386 11.65 12.21 -19.83
C ILE A 386 11.58 11.48 -21.17
N ARG A 387 12.20 12.08 -22.20
CA ARG A 387 12.76 11.34 -23.34
C ARG A 387 14.17 11.86 -23.61
N PRO A 388 15.23 11.04 -23.47
CA PRO A 388 16.51 11.33 -24.08
C PRO A 388 16.35 11.34 -25.60
N ARG A 389 16.89 12.37 -26.24
CA ARG A 389 17.05 12.44 -27.70
C ARG A 389 17.83 11.22 -28.18
N CYS A 390 17.20 10.41 -29.03
CA CYS A 390 17.79 9.64 -30.14
C CYS A 390 16.86 8.48 -30.53
N VAL A 391 15.77 8.77 -31.25
CA VAL A 391 15.22 7.85 -32.28
C VAL A 391 14.57 8.72 -33.35
N THR A 392 15.10 8.64 -34.56
CA THR A 392 14.66 9.34 -35.76
C THR A 392 13.23 8.98 -36.11
N VAL A 393 12.41 10.02 -36.35
CA VAL A 393 11.00 9.93 -36.72
C VAL A 393 10.87 9.58 -38.21
N LEU A 394 10.10 8.54 -38.51
CA LEU A 394 9.46 8.34 -39.81
C LEU A 394 8.02 7.84 -39.55
N TRP A 395 7.13 8.79 -39.28
CA TRP A 395 5.68 8.56 -39.39
C TRP A 395 5.28 8.83 -40.84
N ARG A 396 4.78 7.80 -41.53
CA ARG A 396 3.98 7.97 -42.76
C ARG A 396 2.52 8.09 -42.34
N ASP A 397 1.91 9.17 -42.77
CA ASP A 397 0.49 9.50 -42.61
C ASP A 397 -0.41 8.49 -43.32
N THR A 398 -1.41 7.97 -42.60
CA THR A 398 -2.70 7.56 -43.18
C THR A 398 -3.83 7.93 -42.21
N CYS A 399 -4.45 9.08 -42.46
CA CYS A 399 -5.78 9.43 -41.94
C CYS A 399 -6.87 8.53 -42.55
N PRO A 400 -7.90 8.12 -41.80
CA PRO A 400 -9.14 7.61 -42.38
C PRO A 400 -10.17 8.72 -42.59
N MET A 401 -10.77 8.75 -43.77
CA MET A 401 -11.88 9.62 -44.20
C MET A 401 -13.19 9.34 -43.43
N PRO A 402 -14.12 10.31 -43.32
CA PRO A 402 -15.39 10.16 -42.62
C PRO A 402 -16.50 9.56 -43.50
N CYS A 403 -17.38 8.74 -42.90
CA CYS A 403 -18.57 8.15 -43.53
C CYS A 403 -19.61 9.22 -43.97
N PRO A 404 -20.26 9.05 -45.14
CA PRO A 404 -21.37 9.90 -45.55
C PRO A 404 -22.74 9.33 -45.16
N HIS A 405 -23.68 10.28 -45.05
CA HIS A 405 -25.09 10.15 -44.71
C HIS A 405 -25.91 9.26 -45.66
N LEU A 406 -26.92 8.58 -45.10
CA LEU A 406 -28.07 8.00 -45.80
C LEU A 406 -29.19 9.06 -45.92
N PRO A 407 -29.93 9.09 -47.05
CA PRO A 407 -31.28 9.62 -47.09
C PRO A 407 -32.28 8.60 -47.68
N PRO A 408 -33.57 8.97 -47.72
CA PRO A 408 -34.50 9.17 -46.62
C PRO A 408 -35.18 7.87 -46.17
#